data_AF-A0A165TXV9-F1
#
_entry.id   AF-A0A165TXV9-F1
#
_cell.length_a   1.000
_cell.length_b   1.000
_cell.length_c   1.000
_cell.angle_alpha   90.00
_cell.angle_beta   90.00
_cell.angle_gamma   90.00
#
_symmetry.space_group_name_H-M   'P 1'
#
loop_
_entity.id
_entity.type
_entity.pdbx_description
1 polymer ?
#
loop_
_entity_poly.entity_id
_entity_poly.type
_entity_poly.pdbx_seq_one_letter_code
_entity_poly.pdbx_strand_id
1 'polypeptide(L)'
;MSTDNVHTSSPSSSTPPSSGVRIVLGRLGIPSWLLQRPKLPSRNWLIFLSITSTVTGCYIYDRRECKRIRKEYQDKVRFLAEEPLGSLDLPRKVVVYAAKWPGDDDWDRGMRYFRKYVKPILVAAAIDYDMIKGQRHGDITRRIADEIKTHRRELLGLDKKSDSVMPSPTDQSPEVIRRRELEGGLVIVGRPTFKEFMAGLKKGWSETLRKVDREEELAQTLADDGVFDELEPELEKGALEGEDGEPIPTPSKLPSSVYSPFQQIARQRSIPRPKSKAEEIAETLDTPPSTITTLPPMLLVPFTNHLGFKQIPYMLWDFFNERAKVRAGSEAAYKLVMRHTRPFIGPPLSDSLVPSDTSTSLDVITPITTNSDLGFDIIAETFYKSSTLSLPSEIAKARKEYYNALPARLKASRDIARGVRELTKDERANPPPTEVELRAERMKKESRWTADEEGWEVVRPDKPTEWDPRFADALEVFVEPPTEESEKVS
;
A
#
# COMPACT_ATOMS: atom_id res chain seq x y z
N MET A 1 -90.55 32.04 26.44
CA MET A 1 -89.60 33.04 26.95
C MET A 1 -88.44 33.09 25.98
N SER A 2 -88.34 34.20 25.26
CA SER A 2 -87.22 34.57 24.40
C SER A 2 -85.99 34.88 25.23
N THR A 3 -84.81 34.60 24.69
CA THR A 3 -83.68 35.54 24.69
C THR A 3 -82.72 35.19 23.55
N ASP A 4 -82.66 36.10 22.59
CA ASP A 4 -81.60 36.20 21.58
C ASP A 4 -80.26 36.57 22.22
N ASN A 5 -79.16 36.13 21.63
CA ASN A 5 -77.92 36.92 21.65
C ASN A 5 -77.00 36.59 20.44
N VAL A 6 -77.28 37.30 19.36
CA VAL A 6 -76.38 38.07 18.47
C VAL A 6 -74.89 37.66 18.42
N HIS A 7 -74.50 37.15 17.25
CA HIS A 7 -73.13 37.14 16.75
C HIS A 7 -72.66 38.55 16.39
N THR A 8 -71.56 39.02 16.98
CA THR A 8 -70.80 40.20 16.53
C THR A 8 -69.56 39.74 15.76
N SER A 9 -69.62 39.80 14.44
CA SER A 9 -68.49 39.67 13.54
C SER A 9 -67.62 40.93 13.60
N SER A 10 -66.33 40.77 13.88
CA SER A 10 -65.33 41.84 13.76
C SER A 10 -65.09 42.21 12.28
N PRO A 11 -64.92 43.50 11.94
CA PRO A 11 -64.76 43.95 10.56
C PRO A 11 -63.40 43.57 9.99
N SER A 12 -63.42 43.09 8.75
CA SER A 12 -62.25 42.90 7.90
C SER A 12 -61.43 44.17 7.80
N SER A 13 -60.15 44.11 8.18
CA SER A 13 -59.20 45.20 7.98
C SER A 13 -59.01 45.45 6.48
N SER A 14 -59.33 46.66 6.05
CA SER A 14 -59.10 47.14 4.69
C SER A 14 -57.60 47.28 4.45
N THR A 15 -57.10 46.67 3.38
CA THR A 15 -55.74 46.89 2.90
C THR A 15 -55.53 48.36 2.53
N PRO A 16 -54.41 49.00 2.91
CA PRO A 16 -54.15 50.40 2.59
C PRO A 16 -54.03 50.61 1.07
N PRO A 17 -54.42 51.79 0.56
CA PRO A 17 -54.41 52.07 -0.88
C PRO A 17 -52.98 52.01 -1.43
N SER A 18 -52.79 51.25 -2.51
CA SER A 18 -51.50 51.15 -3.20
C SER A 18 -51.11 52.52 -3.79
N SER A 19 -49.90 52.98 -3.52
CA SER A 19 -49.39 54.25 -4.05
C SER A 19 -49.50 54.34 -5.58
N GLY A 20 -49.82 55.53 -6.11
CA GLY A 20 -50.06 55.74 -7.55
C GLY A 20 -48.91 55.29 -8.47
N VAL A 21 -47.67 55.34 -7.97
CA VAL A 21 -46.48 54.83 -8.67
C VAL A 21 -46.53 53.32 -8.91
N ARG A 22 -47.09 52.53 -7.98
CA ARG A 22 -47.25 51.08 -8.13
C ARG A 22 -48.31 50.72 -9.18
N ILE A 23 -49.36 51.53 -9.31
CA ILE A 23 -50.42 51.35 -10.31
C ILE A 23 -49.88 51.64 -11.71
N VAL A 24 -49.09 52.71 -11.87
CA VAL A 24 -48.47 53.08 -13.14
C VAL A 24 -47.44 52.03 -13.58
N LEU A 25 -46.59 51.56 -12.68
CA LEU A 25 -45.57 50.55 -13.00
C LEU A 25 -46.16 49.15 -13.23
N GLY A 26 -47.26 48.81 -12.55
CA GLY A 26 -48.01 47.58 -12.84
C GLY A 26 -48.61 47.57 -14.25
N ARG A 27 -49.05 48.74 -14.76
CA ARG A 27 -49.49 48.88 -16.17
C ARG A 27 -48.34 48.78 -17.17
N LEU A 28 -47.10 49.01 -16.76
CA LEU A 28 -45.89 48.85 -17.56
C LEU A 28 -45.35 47.40 -17.54
N GLY A 29 -46.09 46.45 -16.95
CA GLY A 29 -45.70 45.04 -16.89
C GLY A 29 -44.54 44.73 -15.94
N ILE A 30 -44.09 45.71 -15.15
CA ILE A 30 -43.07 45.49 -14.13
C ILE A 30 -43.74 44.83 -12.93
N PRO A 31 -43.33 43.60 -12.58
CA PRO A 31 -44.03 42.87 -11.54
C PRO A 31 -43.81 43.52 -10.18
N SER A 32 -44.86 43.59 -9.37
CA SER A 32 -44.92 44.34 -8.11
C SER A 32 -43.87 43.94 -7.06
N TRP A 33 -43.32 42.72 -7.16
CA TRP A 33 -42.24 42.23 -6.31
C TRP A 33 -40.89 42.94 -6.54
N LEU A 34 -40.66 43.51 -7.73
CA LEU A 34 -39.44 44.27 -8.04
C LEU A 34 -39.41 45.63 -7.32
N LEU A 35 -40.58 46.16 -6.96
CA LEU A 35 -40.78 47.45 -6.27
C LEU A 35 -40.85 47.32 -4.75
N GLN A 36 -40.88 46.09 -4.25
CA GLN A 36 -40.84 45.82 -2.82
C GLN A 36 -39.38 45.98 -2.38
N ARG A 37 -39.10 47.00 -1.55
CA ARG A 37 -37.75 47.18 -0.98
C ARG A 37 -37.36 45.86 -0.28
N PRO A 38 -36.25 45.21 -0.67
CA PRO A 38 -35.84 43.97 -0.02
C PRO A 38 -35.62 44.28 1.46
N LYS A 39 -36.41 43.66 2.33
CA LYS A 39 -36.18 43.74 3.77
C LYS A 39 -34.84 43.07 4.03
N LEU A 40 -33.94 43.77 4.71
CA LEU A 40 -32.66 43.17 5.09
C LEU A 40 -32.92 41.89 5.88
N PRO A 41 -32.15 40.82 5.64
CA PRO A 41 -32.27 39.62 6.43
C PRO A 41 -32.03 39.93 7.90
N SER A 42 -32.62 39.13 8.80
CA SER A 42 -32.36 39.29 10.23
C SER A 42 -30.86 39.11 10.55
N ARG A 43 -30.40 39.62 11.70
CA ARG A 43 -28.99 39.52 12.14
C ARG A 43 -28.45 38.09 12.03
N ASN A 44 -29.19 37.10 12.52
CA ASN A 44 -28.78 35.69 12.47
C ASN A 44 -28.68 35.18 11.03
N TRP A 45 -29.58 35.63 10.15
CA TRP A 45 -29.58 35.25 8.74
C TRP A 45 -28.42 35.91 7.98
N LEU A 46 -28.08 37.16 8.29
CA LEU A 46 -26.89 37.82 7.74
C LEU A 46 -25.60 37.12 8.18
N ILE A 47 -25.49 36.73 9.46
CA ILE A 47 -24.35 35.97 9.97
C ILE A 47 -24.25 34.62 9.23
N PHE A 48 -25.37 33.91 9.11
CA PHE A 48 -25.42 32.63 8.40
C PHE A 48 -25.02 32.77 6.93
N LEU A 49 -25.59 33.74 6.19
CA LEU A 49 -25.22 33.98 4.80
C LEU A 49 -23.78 34.42 4.63
N SER A 50 -23.28 35.27 5.53
CA SER A 50 -21.89 35.74 5.46
C SER A 50 -20.92 34.57 5.61
N ILE A 51 -21.11 33.72 6.63
CA ILE A 51 -20.25 32.56 6.88
C ILE A 51 -20.35 31.56 5.73
N THR A 52 -21.56 31.18 5.31
CA THR A 52 -21.76 30.20 4.24
C THR A 52 -21.24 30.69 2.89
N SER A 53 -21.46 31.97 2.55
CA SER A 53 -20.94 32.59 1.34
C SER A 53 -19.41 32.64 1.36
N THR A 54 -18.81 33.00 2.50
CA THR A 54 -17.34 33.05 2.65
C THR A 54 -16.73 31.66 2.48
N VAL A 55 -17.25 30.64 3.17
CA VAL A 55 -16.77 29.25 3.08
C VAL A 55 -16.90 28.73 1.64
N THR A 56 -18.06 28.96 1.01
CA THR A 56 -18.32 28.55 -0.38
C THR A 56 -17.41 29.30 -1.35
N GLY A 57 -17.19 30.60 -1.14
CA GLY A 57 -16.29 31.43 -1.91
C GLY A 57 -14.84 30.95 -1.85
N CYS A 58 -14.34 30.63 -0.65
CA CYS A 58 -13.02 30.04 -0.45
C CYS A 58 -12.87 28.72 -1.21
N TYR A 59 -13.86 27.83 -1.11
CA TYR A 59 -13.85 26.56 -1.84
C TYR A 59 -13.84 26.78 -3.36
N ILE A 60 -14.74 27.60 -3.90
CA ILE A 60 -14.81 27.86 -5.35
C ILE A 60 -13.51 28.50 -5.85
N TYR A 61 -12.95 29.43 -5.09
CA TYR A 61 -11.69 30.08 -5.42
C TYR A 61 -10.54 29.07 -5.49
N ASP A 62 -10.36 28.21 -4.48
CA ASP A 62 -9.31 27.18 -4.48
C ASP A 62 -9.47 26.23 -5.68
N ARG A 63 -10.70 25.82 -6.03
CA ARG A 63 -10.94 24.95 -7.21
C ARG A 63 -10.67 25.64 -8.53
N ARG A 64 -10.89 26.95 -8.64
CA ARG A 64 -10.52 27.73 -9.84
C ARG A 64 -9.01 27.82 -9.96
N GLU A 65 -8.30 28.13 -8.87
CA GLU A 65 -6.85 28.18 -8.85
C GLU A 65 -6.20 26.82 -9.16
N CYS A 66 -6.73 25.72 -8.61
CA CYS A 66 -6.30 24.37 -8.95
C CYS A 66 -6.38 24.10 -10.46
N LYS A 67 -7.48 24.51 -11.11
CA LYS A 67 -7.64 24.34 -12.56
C LYS A 67 -6.68 25.23 -13.35
N ARG A 68 -6.47 26.47 -12.89
CA ARG A 68 -5.52 27.42 -13.51
C ARG A 68 -4.10 26.87 -13.48
N ILE A 69 -3.62 26.45 -12.31
CA ILE A 69 -2.27 25.89 -12.12
C ILE A 69 -2.10 24.63 -12.97
N ARG A 70 -3.07 23.71 -12.94
CA ARG A 70 -2.99 22.49 -13.76
C ARG A 70 -2.89 22.82 -15.24
N LYS A 71 -3.72 23.74 -15.73
CA LYS A 71 -3.72 24.15 -17.14
C LYS A 71 -2.39 24.78 -17.53
N GLU A 72 -1.84 25.64 -16.68
CA GLU A 72 -0.52 26.26 -16.88
C GLU A 72 0.57 25.21 -17.11
N TYR A 73 0.65 24.18 -16.26
CA TYR A 73 1.63 23.10 -16.42
C TYR A 73 1.33 22.17 -17.61
N GLN A 74 0.05 21.93 -17.92
CA GLN A 74 -0.32 21.17 -19.12
C GLN A 74 0.11 21.88 -20.40
N ASP A 75 -0.14 23.18 -20.48
CA ASP A 75 0.25 24.01 -21.63
C ASP A 75 1.78 24.04 -21.76
N LYS A 76 2.53 24.03 -20.65
CA LYS A 76 4.01 23.95 -20.65
C LYS A 76 4.55 22.64 -21.23
N VAL A 77 3.89 21.50 -21.01
CA VAL A 77 4.41 20.18 -21.47
C VAL A 77 3.80 19.70 -22.76
N ARG A 78 2.76 20.37 -23.24
CA ARG A 78 1.96 19.97 -24.40
C ARG A 78 2.76 19.77 -25.67
N PHE A 79 3.83 20.55 -25.86
CA PHE A 79 4.67 20.46 -27.07
C PHE A 79 5.24 19.05 -27.28
N LEU A 80 5.57 18.32 -26.20
CA LEU A 80 6.10 16.97 -26.28
C LEU A 80 5.09 15.94 -26.81
N ALA A 81 3.79 16.18 -26.59
CA ALA A 81 2.75 15.31 -27.10
C ALA A 81 2.45 15.55 -28.59
N GLU A 82 2.87 16.69 -29.14
CA GLU A 82 2.67 17.05 -30.55
C GLU A 82 3.82 16.55 -31.44
N GLU A 83 4.93 16.09 -30.85
CA GLU A 83 6.04 15.49 -31.57
C GLU A 83 5.63 14.14 -32.20
N PRO A 84 5.79 13.95 -33.53
CA PRO A 84 5.43 12.72 -34.19
C PRO A 84 6.39 11.58 -33.79
N LEU A 85 5.83 10.45 -33.39
CA LEU A 85 6.57 9.24 -33.03
C LEU A 85 6.64 8.27 -34.23
N GLY A 86 7.75 7.54 -34.39
CA GLY A 86 7.88 6.51 -35.41
C GLY A 86 6.87 5.37 -35.21
N SER A 87 6.44 4.70 -36.29
CA SER A 87 5.38 3.68 -36.21
C SER A 87 5.73 2.46 -35.36
N LEU A 88 7.02 2.15 -35.20
CA LEU A 88 7.54 1.06 -34.36
C LEU A 88 8.06 1.55 -33.01
N ASP A 89 8.18 2.87 -32.84
CA ASP A 89 8.68 3.45 -31.60
C ASP A 89 7.55 3.45 -30.57
N LEU A 90 7.92 3.15 -29.33
CA LEU A 90 6.99 3.10 -28.22
C LEU A 90 7.21 4.34 -27.33
N PRO A 91 6.14 4.95 -26.79
CA PRO A 91 6.27 6.15 -25.98
C PRO A 91 7.07 5.88 -24.69
N ARG A 92 7.62 6.93 -24.09
CA ARG A 92 8.31 6.81 -22.80
C ARG A 92 7.36 6.25 -21.75
N LYS A 93 7.82 5.24 -21.00
CA LYS A 93 7.03 4.61 -19.92
C LYS A 93 7.69 4.86 -18.57
N VAL A 94 6.90 5.29 -17.58
CA VAL A 94 7.34 5.47 -16.18
C VAL A 94 6.66 4.47 -15.26
N VAL A 95 7.33 4.05 -14.19
CA VAL A 95 6.77 3.09 -13.23
C VAL A 95 6.50 3.81 -11.92
N VAL A 96 5.25 3.78 -11.47
CA VAL A 96 4.78 4.49 -10.28
C VAL A 96 4.60 3.50 -9.13
N TYR A 97 5.35 3.69 -8.06
CA TYR A 97 5.22 2.95 -6.82
C TYR A 97 4.43 3.77 -5.79
N ALA A 98 3.44 3.14 -5.16
CA ALA A 98 2.80 3.66 -3.97
C ALA A 98 2.49 2.52 -2.98
N ALA A 99 3.03 2.63 -1.77
CA ALA A 99 2.76 1.73 -0.65
C ALA A 99 1.56 2.24 0.17
N LYS A 100 1.04 1.35 1.02
CA LYS A 100 0.00 1.65 1.99
C LYS A 100 0.51 2.65 3.04
N TRP A 101 -0.27 3.70 3.31
CA TRP A 101 0.03 4.63 4.41
C TRP A 101 -0.13 3.94 5.77
N PRO A 102 0.84 4.06 6.69
CA PRO A 102 0.74 3.45 8.02
C PRO A 102 -0.50 3.87 8.79
N GLY A 103 -1.30 2.87 9.19
CA GLY A 103 -2.48 3.08 10.03
C GLY A 103 -3.73 3.55 9.28
N ASP A 104 -3.66 3.64 7.96
CA ASP A 104 -4.84 3.73 7.11
C ASP A 104 -5.40 2.32 6.83
N ASP A 105 -6.68 2.23 6.51
CA ASP A 105 -7.30 1.02 5.95
C ASP A 105 -7.24 1.05 4.41
N ASP A 106 -7.29 2.24 3.82
CA ASP A 106 -7.22 2.45 2.38
C ASP A 106 -5.76 2.39 1.87
N TRP A 107 -5.36 1.25 1.31
CA TRP A 107 -4.03 1.07 0.68
C TRP A 107 -3.82 1.94 -0.58
N ASP A 108 -4.88 2.30 -1.29
CA ASP A 108 -4.83 3.02 -2.58
C ASP A 108 -4.65 4.55 -2.43
N ARG A 109 -4.54 5.11 -1.22
CA ARG A 109 -4.49 6.57 -0.98
C ARG A 109 -3.32 7.27 -1.69
N GLY A 110 -2.11 6.71 -1.60
CA GLY A 110 -0.95 7.25 -2.31
C GLY A 110 -1.16 7.23 -3.83
N MET A 111 -1.76 6.16 -4.35
CA MET A 111 -2.04 6.07 -5.78
C MET A 111 -3.18 7.01 -6.24
N ARG A 112 -4.17 7.30 -5.38
CA ARG A 112 -5.17 8.35 -5.65
C ARG A 112 -4.53 9.73 -5.72
N TYR A 113 -3.53 10.00 -4.87
CA TYR A 113 -2.77 11.24 -4.90
C TYR A 113 -2.07 11.42 -6.25
N PHE A 114 -1.35 10.39 -6.72
CA PHE A 114 -0.72 10.38 -8.05
C PHE A 114 -1.75 10.64 -9.18
N ARG A 115 -2.87 9.91 -9.18
CA ARG A 115 -3.92 10.05 -10.20
C ARG A 115 -4.52 11.46 -10.26
N LYS A 116 -4.58 12.16 -9.12
CA LYS A 116 -5.22 13.46 -9.00
C LYS A 116 -4.30 14.63 -9.35
N TYR A 117 -3.02 14.52 -8.99
CA TYR A 117 -2.09 15.65 -9.05
C TYR A 117 -0.98 15.50 -10.10
N VAL A 118 -0.43 14.30 -10.29
CA VAL A 118 0.74 14.06 -11.16
C VAL A 118 0.29 13.57 -12.54
N LYS A 119 -0.59 12.56 -12.57
CA LYS A 119 -1.09 11.94 -13.81
C LYS A 119 -1.58 12.94 -14.87
N PRO A 120 -2.36 13.99 -14.54
CA PRO A 120 -2.87 14.90 -15.57
C PRO A 120 -1.80 15.64 -16.37
N ILE A 121 -0.60 15.80 -15.82
CA ILE A 121 0.54 16.43 -16.50
C ILE A 121 1.27 15.39 -17.37
N LEU A 122 1.49 14.17 -16.86
CA LEU A 122 2.09 13.08 -17.64
C LEU A 122 1.26 12.72 -18.88
N VAL A 123 -0.07 12.70 -18.74
CA VAL A 123 -0.99 12.48 -19.86
C VAL A 123 -0.92 13.61 -20.88
N ALA A 124 -0.74 14.85 -20.44
CA ALA A 124 -0.57 15.99 -21.36
C ALA A 124 0.76 15.96 -22.11
N ALA A 125 1.78 15.27 -21.57
CA ALA A 125 3.08 15.06 -22.19
C ALA A 125 3.18 13.74 -23.01
N ALA A 126 2.06 13.01 -23.19
CA ALA A 126 2.03 11.70 -23.85
C ALA A 126 3.01 10.65 -23.26
N ILE A 127 3.25 10.69 -21.95
CA ILE A 127 4.08 9.71 -21.23
C ILE A 127 3.18 8.60 -20.67
N ASP A 128 3.49 7.36 -21.02
CA ASP A 128 2.84 6.17 -20.48
C ASP A 128 3.29 5.90 -19.05
N TYR A 129 2.42 5.30 -18.24
CA TYR A 129 2.74 4.99 -16.85
C TYR A 129 2.22 3.61 -16.44
N ASP A 130 3.00 2.91 -15.63
CA ASP A 130 2.59 1.71 -14.91
C ASP A 130 2.32 2.05 -13.44
N MET A 131 1.33 1.42 -12.83
CA MET A 131 0.95 1.71 -11.44
C MET A 131 1.09 0.45 -10.60
N ILE A 132 2.14 0.41 -9.78
CA ILE A 132 2.39 -0.66 -8.83
C ILE A 132 1.91 -0.20 -7.44
N LYS A 133 0.98 -0.96 -6.88
CA LYS A 133 0.33 -0.64 -5.62
C LYS A 133 0.69 -1.68 -4.56
N GLY A 134 1.21 -1.24 -3.41
CA GLY A 134 1.43 -2.09 -2.24
C GLY A 134 0.15 -2.14 -1.39
N GLN A 135 -0.41 -3.33 -1.19
CA GLN A 135 -1.64 -3.49 -0.40
C GLN A 135 -1.34 -3.52 1.09
N ARG A 136 -0.24 -4.19 1.46
CA ARG A 136 0.27 -4.34 2.81
C ARG A 136 1.66 -3.72 2.92
N HIS A 137 2.11 -3.59 4.15
CA HIS A 137 3.47 -3.16 4.43
C HIS A 137 4.46 -4.23 3.97
N GLY A 138 5.53 -3.79 3.32
CA GLY A 138 6.58 -4.65 2.79
C GLY A 138 6.26 -5.32 1.45
N ASP A 139 5.07 -5.11 0.87
CA ASP A 139 4.74 -5.65 -0.46
C ASP A 139 5.66 -5.08 -1.54
N ILE A 140 5.96 -3.77 -1.49
CA ILE A 140 6.85 -3.13 -2.45
C ILE A 140 8.29 -3.62 -2.26
N THR A 141 8.73 -3.77 -1.01
CA THR A 141 10.05 -4.34 -0.67
C THR A 141 10.24 -5.71 -1.30
N ARG A 142 9.28 -6.62 -1.13
CA ARG A 142 9.34 -7.98 -1.68
C ARG A 142 9.39 -7.96 -3.19
N ARG A 143 8.46 -7.22 -3.80
CA ARG A 143 8.35 -7.12 -5.25
C ARG A 143 9.65 -6.63 -5.89
N ILE A 144 10.26 -5.59 -5.34
CA ILE A 144 11.51 -5.04 -5.87
C ILE A 144 12.66 -6.02 -5.68
N ALA A 145 12.75 -6.67 -4.52
CA ALA A 145 13.77 -7.68 -4.27
C ALA A 145 13.65 -8.83 -5.28
N ASP A 146 12.44 -9.28 -5.57
CA ASP A 146 12.17 -10.34 -6.54
C ASP A 146 12.43 -9.89 -7.99
N GLU A 147 12.03 -8.67 -8.37
CA GLU A 147 12.33 -8.06 -9.68
C GLU A 147 13.85 -7.92 -9.91
N ILE A 148 14.62 -7.54 -8.89
CA ILE A 148 16.08 -7.45 -8.99
C ILE A 148 16.70 -8.84 -9.10
N LYS A 149 16.26 -9.80 -8.28
CA LYS A 149 16.78 -11.18 -8.33
C LYS A 149 16.49 -11.84 -9.66
N THR A 150 15.28 -11.70 -10.18
CA THR A 150 14.91 -12.22 -11.51
C THR A 150 15.76 -11.58 -12.59
N HIS A 151 15.92 -10.26 -12.59
CA HIS A 151 16.82 -9.57 -13.52
C HIS A 151 18.29 -10.05 -13.41
N ARG A 152 18.83 -10.21 -12.19
CA ARG A 152 20.19 -10.75 -11.99
C ARG A 152 20.32 -12.18 -12.51
N ARG A 153 19.31 -13.03 -12.32
CA ARG A 153 19.28 -14.41 -12.83
C ARG A 153 19.20 -14.46 -14.35
N GLU A 154 18.44 -13.56 -14.96
CA GLU A 154 18.36 -13.40 -16.42
C GLU A 154 19.71 -12.96 -17.00
N LEU A 155 20.39 -11.98 -16.38
CA LEU A 155 21.73 -11.54 -16.81
C LEU A 155 22.78 -12.66 -16.73
N LEU A 156 22.65 -13.57 -15.76
CA LEU A 156 23.52 -14.74 -15.62
C LEU A 156 23.07 -15.93 -16.51
N GLY A 157 21.96 -15.80 -17.24
CA GLY A 157 21.41 -16.86 -18.09
C GLY A 157 20.88 -18.08 -17.32
N LEU A 158 20.62 -17.93 -16.01
CA LEU A 158 20.04 -18.98 -15.17
C LEU A 158 18.57 -19.19 -15.47
N ASP A 159 17.86 -18.08 -15.67
CA ASP A 159 16.46 -18.06 -16.08
C ASP A 159 16.36 -17.50 -17.51
N LYS A 160 15.53 -18.13 -18.34
CA LYS A 160 15.14 -17.57 -19.63
C LYS A 160 13.91 -16.71 -19.41
N LYS A 161 13.94 -15.47 -19.90
CA LYS A 161 12.74 -14.64 -19.98
C LYS A 161 11.68 -15.43 -20.74
N SER A 162 10.43 -15.39 -20.28
CA SER A 162 9.33 -16.07 -20.95
C SER A 162 9.07 -15.39 -22.30
N ASP A 163 9.78 -15.83 -23.33
CA ASP A 163 9.53 -15.38 -24.69
C ASP A 163 8.09 -15.76 -25.04
N SER A 164 7.30 -14.78 -25.49
CA SER A 164 5.98 -15.07 -26.02
C SER A 164 6.12 -16.11 -27.12
N VAL A 165 5.27 -17.14 -27.09
CA VAL A 165 5.31 -18.29 -28.00
C VAL A 165 5.25 -17.87 -29.48
N MET A 166 4.79 -16.65 -29.76
CA MET A 166 4.84 -16.02 -31.07
C MET A 166 5.71 -14.76 -31.01
N PRO A 167 6.73 -14.63 -31.87
CA PRO A 167 7.51 -13.42 -31.96
C PRO A 167 6.62 -12.31 -32.53
N SER A 168 6.34 -11.29 -31.74
CA SER A 168 5.66 -10.09 -32.21
C SER A 168 6.65 -9.24 -33.03
N PRO A 169 6.22 -8.54 -34.10
CA PRO A 169 7.04 -7.52 -34.74
C PRO A 169 7.51 -6.40 -33.78
N THR A 170 6.89 -6.33 -32.59
CA THR A 170 7.24 -5.42 -31.49
C THR A 170 8.28 -5.99 -30.53
N ASP A 171 8.78 -7.21 -30.75
CA ASP A 171 9.76 -7.82 -29.86
C ASP A 171 11.10 -7.09 -30.02
N GLN A 172 11.44 -6.31 -29.00
CA GLN A 172 12.65 -5.51 -28.94
C GLN A 172 13.80 -6.33 -28.33
N SER A 173 15.02 -6.06 -28.77
CA SER A 173 16.22 -6.61 -28.14
C SER A 173 16.29 -6.21 -26.66
N PRO A 174 16.88 -7.05 -25.77
CA PRO A 174 16.97 -6.75 -24.34
C PRO A 174 17.70 -5.45 -24.04
N GLU A 175 18.67 -5.07 -24.87
CA GLU A 175 19.40 -3.79 -24.74
C GLU A 175 18.51 -2.57 -25.00
N VAL A 176 17.61 -2.65 -25.99
CA VAL A 176 16.67 -1.57 -26.30
C VAL A 176 15.65 -1.42 -25.17
N ILE A 177 15.14 -2.54 -24.64
CA ILE A 177 14.26 -2.54 -23.47
C ILE A 177 14.98 -1.86 -22.30
N ARG A 178 16.24 -2.22 -22.04
CA ARG A 178 17.02 -1.64 -20.94
C ARG A 178 17.25 -0.14 -21.12
N ARG A 179 17.60 0.32 -22.32
CA ARG A 179 17.75 1.76 -22.61
C ARG A 179 16.44 2.50 -22.36
N ARG A 180 15.31 1.94 -22.77
CA ARG A 180 13.99 2.54 -22.53
C ARG A 180 13.60 2.57 -21.05
N GLU A 181 13.97 1.54 -20.28
CA GLU A 181 13.80 1.55 -18.83
C GLU A 181 14.60 2.68 -18.18
N LEU A 182 15.87 2.86 -18.59
CA LEU A 182 16.77 3.90 -18.10
C LEU A 182 16.30 5.32 -18.50
N GLU A 183 15.87 5.50 -19.76
CA GLU A 183 15.25 6.75 -20.22
C GLU A 183 13.89 7.03 -19.59
N GLY A 184 13.24 5.97 -19.10
CA GLY A 184 12.02 6.03 -18.32
C GLY A 184 12.22 6.76 -17.00
N GLY A 185 11.56 6.27 -15.97
CA GLY A 185 11.73 6.85 -14.65
C GLY A 185 10.84 6.14 -13.64
N LEU A 186 11.29 6.17 -12.39
CA LEU A 186 10.55 5.63 -11.27
C LEU A 186 9.86 6.78 -10.54
N VAL A 187 8.57 6.68 -10.26
CA VAL A 187 7.84 7.67 -9.46
C VAL A 187 7.54 7.04 -8.11
N ILE A 188 8.13 7.57 -7.06
CA ILE A 188 7.94 7.08 -5.70
C ILE A 188 7.04 8.06 -4.95
N VAL A 189 5.87 7.58 -4.53
CA VAL A 189 4.87 8.41 -3.85
C VAL A 189 4.95 8.23 -2.34
N GLY A 190 5.49 9.24 -1.66
CA GLY A 190 5.56 9.35 -0.21
C GLY A 190 6.71 8.59 0.45
N ARG A 191 7.02 9.02 1.67
CA ARG A 191 8.02 8.42 2.56
C ARG A 191 7.93 6.90 2.77
N PRO A 192 6.75 6.30 3.08
CA PRO A 192 6.70 4.87 3.35
C PRO A 192 7.09 4.03 2.13
N THR A 193 6.66 4.45 0.94
CA THR A 193 7.05 3.80 -0.32
C THR A 193 8.56 3.92 -0.56
N PHE A 194 9.15 5.07 -0.25
CA PHE A 194 10.60 5.27 -0.40
C PHE A 194 11.40 4.33 0.50
N LYS A 195 10.99 4.14 1.77
CA LYS A 195 11.64 3.19 2.69
C LYS A 195 11.52 1.75 2.21
N GLU A 196 10.33 1.33 1.77
CA GLU A 196 10.13 0.00 1.20
C GLU A 196 10.95 -0.20 -0.08
N PHE A 197 11.01 0.82 -0.94
CA PHE A 197 11.79 0.79 -2.18
C PHE A 197 13.28 0.58 -1.89
N MET A 198 13.86 1.38 -1.01
CA MET A 198 15.29 1.30 -0.67
C MET A 198 15.64 0.01 0.06
N ALA A 199 14.79 -0.46 0.99
CA ALA A 199 14.95 -1.76 1.62
C ALA A 199 14.87 -2.90 0.60
N GLY A 200 13.96 -2.80 -0.39
CA GLY A 200 13.82 -3.76 -1.48
C GLY A 200 15.03 -3.79 -2.39
N LEU A 201 15.59 -2.62 -2.74
CA LEU A 201 16.84 -2.52 -3.48
C LEU A 201 17.98 -3.23 -2.73
N LYS A 202 18.18 -2.89 -1.45
CA LYS A 202 19.25 -3.48 -0.63
C LYS A 202 19.09 -4.98 -0.54
N LYS A 203 17.88 -5.45 -0.24
CA LYS A 203 17.55 -6.87 -0.17
C LYS A 203 17.82 -7.60 -1.50
N GLY A 204 17.38 -7.04 -2.63
CA GLY A 204 17.57 -7.65 -3.95
C GLY A 204 19.03 -7.79 -4.39
N TRP A 205 19.90 -6.85 -4.01
CA TRP A 205 21.33 -6.87 -4.37
C TRP A 205 22.22 -7.58 -3.34
N SER A 206 21.85 -7.55 -2.06
CA SER A 206 22.58 -8.22 -0.97
C SER A 206 22.22 -9.71 -0.83
N GLU A 207 20.99 -10.10 -1.14
CA GLU A 207 20.57 -11.49 -1.02
C GLU A 207 21.10 -12.39 -2.14
N THR A 208 21.16 -13.67 -1.77
CA THR A 208 21.42 -14.86 -2.57
C THR A 208 20.53 -14.92 -3.81
N LEU A 209 21.08 -15.46 -4.92
CA LEU A 209 20.36 -15.62 -6.19
C LEU A 209 19.44 -16.85 -6.23
N ARG A 210 19.45 -17.65 -5.16
CA ARG A 210 18.61 -18.83 -5.02
C ARG A 210 17.14 -18.46 -5.16
N LYS A 211 16.41 -19.22 -5.98
CA LYS A 211 14.95 -19.12 -6.07
C LYS A 211 14.37 -19.76 -4.82
N VAL A 212 14.16 -18.94 -3.82
CA VAL A 212 13.57 -19.35 -2.55
C VAL A 212 12.07 -19.11 -2.64
N ASP A 213 11.28 -20.19 -2.60
CA ASP A 213 9.85 -20.07 -2.35
C ASP A 213 9.64 -19.91 -0.84
N ARG A 214 9.27 -18.70 -0.43
CA ARG A 214 9.08 -18.35 0.99
C ARG A 214 7.97 -19.16 1.63
N GLU A 215 6.96 -19.56 0.85
CA GLU A 215 5.90 -20.42 1.35
C GLU A 215 6.41 -21.84 1.60
N GLU A 216 7.36 -22.32 0.79
CA GLU A 216 8.00 -23.63 0.97
C GLU A 216 8.91 -23.63 2.21
N GLU A 217 9.73 -22.60 2.41
CA GLU A 217 10.55 -22.47 3.64
C GLU A 217 9.68 -22.39 4.89
N LEU A 218 8.61 -21.59 4.84
CA LEU A 218 7.67 -21.51 5.95
C LEU A 218 6.94 -22.84 6.15
N ALA A 219 6.63 -23.59 5.09
CA ALA A 219 6.03 -24.91 5.23
C ALA A 219 6.97 -25.91 5.90
N GLN A 220 8.26 -25.85 5.58
CA GLN A 220 9.29 -26.69 6.20
C GLN A 220 9.41 -26.36 7.70
N THR A 221 9.54 -25.08 8.07
CA THR A 221 9.62 -24.69 9.49
C THR A 221 8.36 -25.08 10.27
N LEU A 222 7.17 -24.86 9.70
CA LEU A 222 5.92 -25.22 10.37
C LEU A 222 5.68 -26.74 10.46
N ALA A 223 6.27 -27.53 9.56
CA ALA A 223 6.24 -28.99 9.63
C ALA A 223 7.15 -29.51 10.74
N ASP A 224 8.32 -28.90 10.93
CA ASP A 224 9.29 -29.27 11.96
C ASP A 224 8.81 -28.93 13.39
N ASP A 225 7.89 -27.98 13.54
CA ASP A 225 7.36 -27.54 14.83
C ASP A 225 6.56 -28.62 15.60
N GLY A 226 6.11 -29.70 14.95
CA GLY A 226 5.37 -30.80 15.58
C GLY A 226 4.00 -30.43 16.18
N VAL A 227 3.50 -29.21 15.96
CA VAL A 227 2.21 -28.73 16.52
C VAL A 227 1.00 -29.57 16.07
N PHE A 228 1.08 -30.16 14.88
CA PHE A 228 0.05 -31.03 14.33
C PHE A 228 0.33 -32.52 14.57
N ASP A 229 1.41 -32.88 15.27
CA ASP A 229 1.70 -34.27 15.54
C ASP A 229 0.71 -34.81 16.56
N GLU A 230 0.16 -35.99 16.27
CA GLU A 230 -0.62 -36.72 17.25
C GLU A 230 0.33 -37.32 18.27
N LEU A 231 0.29 -36.82 19.50
CA LEU A 231 0.74 -37.61 20.64
C LEU A 231 -0.20 -38.82 20.68
N GLU A 232 0.32 -39.99 20.26
CA GLU A 232 -0.38 -41.25 20.46
C GLU A 232 -0.79 -41.28 21.93
N PRO A 233 -2.09 -41.43 22.25
CA PRO A 233 -2.45 -41.70 23.63
C PRO A 233 -1.74 -42.99 23.99
N GLU A 234 -0.96 -42.96 25.07
CA GLU A 234 -0.45 -44.16 25.75
C GLU A 234 -1.66 -44.97 26.23
N LEU A 235 -2.34 -45.65 25.31
CA LEU A 235 -3.33 -46.66 25.64
C LEU A 235 -2.55 -47.97 25.85
N GLU A 236 -2.40 -48.27 27.14
CA GLU A 236 -2.26 -49.60 27.74
C GLU A 236 -0.84 -50.20 27.81
N LYS A 237 0.02 -49.60 28.66
CA LYS A 237 1.08 -50.34 29.40
C LYS A 237 0.67 -50.63 30.86
N GLY A 238 -0.61 -50.81 31.12
CA GLY A 238 -1.15 -50.99 32.48
C GLY A 238 -2.18 -52.11 32.66
N ALA A 239 -2.32 -53.02 31.70
CA ALA A 239 -3.31 -54.11 31.76
C ALA A 239 -2.70 -55.52 31.62
N LEU A 240 -1.47 -55.71 32.10
CA LEU A 240 -0.86 -57.03 32.25
C LEU A 240 -0.37 -57.24 33.68
N GLU A 241 -1.32 -57.41 34.61
CA GLU A 241 -1.09 -58.14 35.86
C GLU A 241 -2.44 -58.62 36.43
N GLY A 242 -2.70 -59.92 36.27
CA GLY A 242 -3.58 -60.75 37.11
C GLY A 242 -5.10 -60.64 36.93
N GLU A 243 -5.72 -61.62 36.29
CA GLU A 243 -6.55 -62.63 36.98
C GLU A 243 -7.19 -63.62 35.99
N ASP A 244 -7.29 -64.87 36.45
CA ASP A 244 -7.59 -66.09 35.72
C ASP A 244 -9.05 -66.24 35.27
N GLY A 245 -9.28 -66.85 34.09
CA GLY A 245 -10.61 -67.28 33.64
C GLY A 245 -10.62 -67.78 32.19
N GLU A 246 -10.90 -69.07 32.02
CA GLU A 246 -10.78 -69.91 30.81
C GLU A 246 -11.52 -69.47 29.53
N PRO A 247 -11.16 -70.01 28.34
CA PRO A 247 -11.48 -69.45 27.03
C PRO A 247 -12.77 -69.99 26.39
N ILE A 248 -13.50 -69.11 25.68
CA ILE A 248 -14.53 -69.49 24.69
C ILE A 248 -13.94 -69.21 23.29
N PRO A 249 -13.85 -70.20 22.38
CA PRO A 249 -13.29 -69.99 21.05
C PRO A 249 -14.39 -69.49 20.09
N THR A 250 -14.24 -68.29 19.55
CA THR A 250 -14.93 -67.88 18.31
C THR A 250 -13.88 -67.47 17.26
N PRO A 251 -13.94 -67.99 16.02
CA PRO A 251 -12.96 -67.70 15.00
C PRO A 251 -13.34 -66.41 14.26
N SER A 252 -12.69 -65.30 14.59
CA SER A 252 -12.52 -64.17 13.65
C SER A 252 -11.22 -63.43 13.92
N LYS A 253 -10.11 -64.14 13.67
CA LYS A 253 -8.82 -63.49 13.38
C LYS A 253 -8.87 -62.94 11.96
N LEU A 254 -9.12 -61.64 11.82
CA LEU A 254 -8.45 -60.86 10.79
C LEU A 254 -7.43 -59.99 11.54
N PRO A 255 -6.11 -60.10 11.27
CA PRO A 255 -5.17 -59.13 11.79
C PRO A 255 -5.50 -57.79 11.16
N SER A 256 -5.82 -56.80 12.00
CA SER A 256 -5.92 -55.39 11.62
C SER A 256 -4.53 -54.88 11.25
N SER A 257 -4.08 -55.23 10.05
CA SER A 257 -3.04 -54.48 9.36
C SER A 257 -3.64 -53.16 8.93
N VAL A 258 -3.74 -52.22 9.87
CA VAL A 258 -3.92 -50.80 9.57
C VAL A 258 -2.55 -50.28 9.15
N TYR A 259 -2.09 -50.73 7.99
CA TYR A 259 -1.20 -49.93 7.16
C TYR A 259 -2.08 -48.82 6.59
N SER A 260 -2.23 -47.73 7.33
CA SER A 260 -2.78 -46.49 6.77
C SER A 260 -1.73 -45.95 5.79
N PRO A 261 -1.99 -45.87 4.48
CA PRO A 261 -1.06 -45.29 3.52
C PRO A 261 -0.79 -43.80 3.84
N PHE A 262 -1.64 -43.19 4.66
CA PHE A 262 -1.59 -41.78 5.02
C PHE A 262 -0.54 -41.47 6.09
N GLN A 263 -0.25 -42.40 7.00
CA GLN A 263 0.80 -42.21 8.02
C GLN A 263 2.22 -42.31 7.45
N GLN A 264 2.41 -43.05 6.36
CA GLN A 264 3.70 -43.08 5.65
C GLN A 264 3.98 -41.78 4.88
N ILE A 265 2.93 -41.07 4.43
CA ILE A 265 3.07 -39.76 3.76
C ILE A 265 3.44 -38.67 4.79
N ALA A 266 2.87 -38.72 6.00
CA ALA A 266 3.18 -37.75 7.06
C ALA A 266 4.58 -37.93 7.68
N ARG A 267 5.20 -39.13 7.57
CA ARG A 267 6.58 -39.41 8.02
C ARG A 267 7.61 -39.37 6.89
N GLN A 268 7.24 -38.97 5.68
CA GLN A 268 8.23 -38.59 4.68
C GLN A 268 8.87 -37.28 5.14
N ARG A 269 9.91 -37.39 5.98
CA ARG A 269 11.00 -36.40 6.01
C ARG A 269 11.28 -36.07 4.56
N SER A 270 11.11 -34.81 4.19
CA SER A 270 11.38 -34.33 2.84
C SER A 270 12.78 -34.81 2.45
N ILE A 271 12.84 -35.85 1.61
CA ILE A 271 14.10 -36.28 1.04
C ILE A 271 14.61 -35.04 0.28
N PRO A 272 15.82 -34.52 0.57
CA PRO A 272 16.28 -33.30 -0.07
C PRO A 272 16.22 -33.51 -1.57
N ARG A 273 15.38 -32.70 -2.23
CA ARG A 273 15.23 -32.73 -3.68
C ARG A 273 16.62 -32.52 -4.30
N PRO A 274 17.06 -33.33 -5.26
CA PRO A 274 18.35 -33.11 -5.91
C PRO A 274 18.36 -31.69 -6.48
N LYS A 275 19.37 -30.90 -6.08
CA LYS A 275 19.52 -29.51 -6.50
C LYS A 275 19.52 -29.45 -8.02
N SER A 276 18.79 -28.49 -8.58
CA SER A 276 18.86 -28.28 -10.03
C SER A 276 20.26 -27.76 -10.40
N LYS A 277 20.76 -28.07 -11.61
CA LYS A 277 22.04 -27.52 -12.11
C LYS A 277 22.10 -25.99 -12.01
N ALA A 278 20.95 -25.32 -12.14
CA ALA A 278 20.82 -23.87 -11.98
C ALA A 278 20.96 -23.43 -10.50
N GLU A 279 20.49 -24.23 -9.54
CA GLU A 279 20.69 -23.97 -8.11
C GLU A 279 22.15 -24.16 -7.70
N GLU A 280 22.84 -25.18 -8.22
CA GLU A 280 24.26 -25.39 -7.95
C GLU A 280 25.11 -24.24 -8.49
N ILE A 281 24.81 -23.74 -9.70
CA ILE A 281 25.50 -22.57 -10.28
C ILE A 281 25.18 -21.29 -9.49
N ALA A 282 23.92 -21.12 -9.07
CA ALA A 282 23.54 -19.98 -8.21
C ALA A 282 24.33 -19.99 -6.89
N GLU A 283 24.46 -21.15 -6.24
CA GLU A 283 25.24 -21.30 -5.01
C GLU A 283 26.73 -20.94 -5.18
N THR A 284 27.31 -21.25 -6.34
CA THR A 284 28.70 -20.86 -6.64
C THR A 284 28.87 -19.37 -6.97
N LEU A 285 27.80 -18.68 -7.40
CA LEU A 285 27.78 -17.27 -7.80
C LEU A 285 27.09 -16.37 -6.77
N ASP A 286 26.86 -16.87 -5.56
CA ASP A 286 26.09 -16.18 -4.51
C ASP A 286 26.80 -14.97 -3.89
N THR A 287 28.01 -14.64 -4.33
CA THR A 287 28.69 -13.41 -3.91
C THR A 287 27.93 -12.19 -4.46
N PRO A 288 27.50 -11.25 -3.59
CA PRO A 288 26.79 -10.06 -4.06
C PRO A 288 27.72 -9.20 -4.92
N PRO A 289 27.26 -8.68 -6.08
CA PRO A 289 28.12 -8.01 -7.06
C PRO A 289 28.78 -6.77 -6.45
N SER A 290 30.05 -6.53 -6.77
CA SER A 290 30.81 -5.39 -6.25
C SER A 290 30.28 -4.05 -6.76
N THR A 291 29.74 -4.02 -7.98
CA THR A 291 29.15 -2.84 -8.62
C THR A 291 27.72 -3.12 -9.02
N ILE A 292 26.87 -2.09 -8.85
CA ILE A 292 25.45 -2.15 -9.21
C ILE A 292 25.27 -1.51 -10.57
N THR A 293 24.45 -2.12 -11.42
CA THR A 293 24.10 -1.55 -12.73
C THR A 293 23.28 -0.27 -12.55
N THR A 294 23.45 0.70 -13.44
CA THR A 294 22.67 1.95 -13.42
C THR A 294 21.17 1.67 -13.33
N LEU A 295 20.49 2.36 -12.43
CA LEU A 295 19.05 2.27 -12.23
C LEU A 295 18.36 3.44 -12.94
N PRO A 296 17.07 3.31 -13.32
CA PRO A 296 16.33 4.43 -13.86
C PRO A 296 16.23 5.58 -12.85
N PRO A 297 16.29 6.84 -13.30
CA PRO A 297 16.18 8.00 -12.42
C PRO A 297 14.83 8.01 -11.70
N MET A 298 14.85 8.45 -10.44
CA MET A 298 13.67 8.43 -9.56
C MET A 298 13.13 9.83 -9.27
N LEU A 299 11.81 9.97 -9.32
CA LEU A 299 11.06 11.15 -8.92
C LEU A 299 10.48 10.90 -7.53
N LEU A 300 10.87 11.72 -6.57
CA LEU A 300 10.35 11.68 -5.22
C LEU A 300 9.16 12.63 -5.10
N VAL A 301 7.95 12.08 -4.91
CA VAL A 301 6.71 12.85 -4.78
C VAL A 301 6.27 12.89 -3.32
N PRO A 302 6.31 14.06 -2.65
CA PRO A 302 5.92 14.15 -1.24
C PRO A 302 4.44 13.83 -1.09
N PHE A 303 4.11 13.02 -0.08
CA PHE A 303 2.74 12.59 0.15
C PHE A 303 2.52 12.40 1.65
N THR A 304 1.60 13.19 2.18
CA THR A 304 1.14 13.09 3.56
C THR A 304 -0.35 12.78 3.59
N ASN A 305 -0.72 11.88 4.50
CA ASN A 305 -2.11 11.53 4.75
C ASN A 305 -2.45 11.76 6.22
N HIS A 306 -3.43 12.63 6.46
CA HIS A 306 -3.84 12.98 7.80
C HIS A 306 -4.94 12.03 8.29
N LEU A 307 -4.70 11.38 9.44
CA LEU A 307 -5.58 10.36 10.01
C LEU A 307 -5.89 10.61 11.48
N GLY A 308 -7.14 10.32 11.86
CA GLY A 308 -7.61 10.41 13.23
C GLY A 308 -8.10 11.80 13.65
N PHE A 309 -8.80 11.83 14.80
CA PHE A 309 -9.53 13.01 15.25
C PHE A 309 -8.63 14.23 15.51
N LYS A 310 -7.42 14.00 16.06
CA LYS A 310 -6.45 15.07 16.34
C LYS A 310 -5.96 15.78 15.08
N GLN A 311 -6.03 15.13 13.91
CA GLN A 311 -5.53 15.68 12.65
C GLN A 311 -6.64 16.30 11.77
N ILE A 312 -7.90 16.32 12.23
CA ILE A 312 -9.02 16.95 11.50
C ILE A 312 -8.75 18.43 11.13
N PRO A 313 -8.10 19.27 11.98
CA PRO A 313 -7.77 20.64 11.58
C PRO A 313 -6.85 20.70 10.35
N TYR A 314 -5.86 19.81 10.25
CA TYR A 314 -5.00 19.70 9.08
C TYR A 314 -5.78 19.22 7.85
N MET A 315 -6.71 18.27 8.01
CA MET A 315 -7.58 17.82 6.92
C MET A 315 -8.46 18.96 6.38
N LEU A 316 -8.99 19.81 7.27
CA LEU A 316 -9.80 20.95 6.88
C LEU A 316 -8.96 22.02 6.17
N TRP A 317 -7.75 22.28 6.67
CA TRP A 317 -6.80 23.18 6.03
C TRP A 317 -6.45 22.71 4.62
N ASP A 318 -6.12 21.43 4.46
CA ASP A 318 -5.83 20.80 3.17
C ASP A 318 -7.00 20.84 2.20
N PHE A 319 -8.24 20.75 2.71
CA PHE A 319 -9.44 20.80 1.88
C PHE A 319 -9.63 22.17 1.20
N PHE A 320 -9.26 23.26 1.89
CA PHE A 320 -9.33 24.63 1.36
C PHE A 320 -8.04 25.11 0.69
N ASN A 321 -6.92 24.42 0.88
CA ASN A 321 -5.63 24.75 0.27
C ASN A 321 -5.13 23.66 -0.67
N GLU A 322 -6.04 23.10 -1.47
CA GLU A 322 -5.69 21.98 -2.35
C GLU A 322 -4.79 22.41 -3.51
N ARG A 323 -4.81 23.71 -3.86
CA ARG A 323 -3.90 24.33 -4.84
C ARG A 323 -2.43 24.04 -4.56
N ALA A 324 -2.02 23.92 -3.29
CA ALA A 324 -0.65 23.61 -2.92
C ALA A 324 -0.25 22.19 -3.36
N LYS A 325 -1.15 21.22 -3.18
CA LYS A 325 -0.95 19.82 -3.63
C LYS A 325 -0.97 19.71 -5.15
N VAL A 326 -1.85 20.46 -5.82
CA VAL A 326 -1.86 20.54 -7.29
C VAL A 326 -0.55 21.11 -7.81
N ARG A 327 -0.05 22.19 -7.20
CA ARG A 327 1.23 22.79 -7.57
C ARG A 327 2.39 21.80 -7.38
N ALA A 328 2.55 21.25 -6.17
CA ALA A 328 3.61 20.31 -5.88
C ALA A 328 3.60 19.07 -6.79
N GLY A 329 2.42 18.50 -7.07
CA GLY A 329 2.30 17.37 -8.00
C GLY A 329 2.55 17.75 -9.46
N SER A 330 2.18 18.97 -9.87
CA SER A 330 2.45 19.45 -11.24
C SER A 330 3.94 19.76 -11.44
N GLU A 331 4.58 20.36 -10.43
CA GLU A 331 6.03 20.59 -10.40
C GLU A 331 6.80 19.27 -10.45
N ALA A 332 6.41 18.30 -9.62
CA ALA A 332 7.04 16.97 -9.64
C ALA A 332 6.91 16.29 -11.01
N ALA A 333 5.72 16.35 -11.63
CA ALA A 333 5.53 15.83 -12.98
C ALA A 333 6.39 16.57 -14.01
N TYR A 334 6.48 17.90 -13.90
CA TYR A 334 7.29 18.74 -14.79
C TYR A 334 8.78 18.38 -14.72
N LYS A 335 9.34 18.14 -13.52
CA LYS A 335 10.72 17.66 -13.32
C LYS A 335 11.01 16.38 -14.10
N LEU A 336 10.10 15.40 -14.00
CA LEU A 336 10.22 14.12 -14.70
C LEU A 336 10.12 14.29 -16.22
N VAL A 337 9.21 15.15 -16.68
CA VAL A 337 9.00 15.42 -18.11
C VAL A 337 10.25 16.06 -18.74
N MET A 338 10.87 17.02 -18.05
CA MET A 338 12.04 17.76 -18.54
C MET A 338 13.36 16.98 -18.52
N ARG A 339 13.38 15.79 -17.93
CA ARG A 339 14.53 14.84 -17.93
C ARG A 339 15.81 15.38 -17.28
N HIS A 340 15.74 16.42 -16.45
CA HIS A 340 16.91 16.90 -15.74
C HIS A 340 17.17 16.03 -14.51
N THR A 341 18.36 15.43 -14.42
CA THR A 341 18.75 14.53 -13.33
C THR A 341 20.01 15.00 -12.64
N ARG A 342 20.16 14.59 -11.38
CA ARG A 342 21.40 14.71 -10.60
C ARG A 342 21.71 13.39 -9.91
N PRO A 343 22.97 13.10 -9.55
CA PRO A 343 23.31 11.93 -8.75
C PRO A 343 22.65 11.99 -7.37
N PHE A 344 22.29 10.81 -6.85
CA PHE A 344 21.68 10.66 -5.52
C PHE A 344 22.71 10.95 -4.41
N ILE A 345 22.34 11.80 -3.45
CA ILE A 345 23.23 12.17 -2.35
C ILE A 345 23.00 11.22 -1.16
N GLY A 346 23.90 10.25 -1.02
CA GLY A 346 23.94 9.31 0.09
C GLY A 346 24.32 9.96 1.44
N PRO A 347 24.39 9.16 2.52
CA PRO A 347 24.85 9.63 3.82
C PRO A 347 26.34 9.98 3.75
N PRO A 348 26.82 10.97 4.52
CA PRO A 348 28.24 11.28 4.57
C PRO A 348 29.04 10.05 5.02
N LEU A 349 30.19 9.82 4.38
CA LEU A 349 31.06 8.64 4.58
C LEU A 349 31.46 8.40 6.05
N SER A 350 31.33 9.39 6.93
CA SER A 350 31.61 9.29 8.37
C SER A 350 30.64 8.41 9.17
N ASP A 351 29.40 8.20 8.70
CA ASP A 351 28.36 7.47 9.46
C ASP A 351 28.25 5.98 9.11
N SER A 352 29.02 5.47 8.16
CA SER A 352 28.88 4.07 7.66
C SER A 352 29.53 3.01 8.55
N LEU A 353 30.14 3.39 9.69
CA LEU A 353 30.98 2.50 10.51
C LEU A 353 30.42 2.13 11.89
N VAL A 354 29.18 2.50 12.24
CA VAL A 354 28.62 2.14 13.55
C VAL A 354 27.50 1.10 13.40
N PRO A 355 27.74 -0.19 13.74
CA PRO A 355 26.67 -1.15 13.96
C PRO A 355 25.86 -0.66 15.16
N SER A 356 24.57 -0.40 14.96
CA SER A 356 23.68 0.21 15.94
C SER A 356 23.20 -0.80 16.98
N ASP A 357 24.12 -1.36 17.75
CA ASP A 357 23.81 -2.11 18.98
C ASP A 357 24.07 -1.22 20.19
N THR A 358 23.15 -0.31 20.52
CA THR A 358 22.91 0.07 21.92
C THR A 358 21.66 0.96 22.07
N SER A 359 20.72 0.44 22.84
CA SER A 359 19.54 1.13 23.36
C SER A 359 19.93 2.16 24.41
N THR A 360 19.93 3.45 24.07
CA THR A 360 19.92 4.52 25.09
C THR A 360 19.13 5.74 24.63
N SER A 361 18.03 5.98 25.36
CA SER A 361 17.30 7.24 25.57
C SER A 361 16.88 8.12 24.38
N LEU A 362 15.55 8.18 24.23
CA LEU A 362 14.75 9.32 23.80
C LEU A 362 15.40 10.68 24.14
N ASP A 363 16.13 11.26 23.20
CA ASP A 363 16.36 12.70 23.16
C ASP A 363 16.74 13.12 21.74
N VAL A 364 15.86 13.93 21.15
CA VAL A 364 16.08 14.76 19.95
C VAL A 364 16.34 13.97 18.66
N ILE A 365 15.29 13.86 17.84
CA ILE A 365 15.40 13.76 16.38
C ILE A 365 16.20 14.98 15.91
N THR A 366 17.51 14.87 15.90
CA THR A 366 18.41 15.89 15.38
C THR A 366 18.31 15.85 13.85
N PRO A 367 18.23 17.02 13.18
CA PRO A 367 18.08 17.10 11.72
C PRO A 367 19.42 16.81 11.02
N ILE A 368 19.94 15.58 11.12
CA ILE A 368 21.30 15.21 10.65
C ILE A 368 21.29 14.66 9.21
N THR A 369 20.28 14.98 8.40
CA THR A 369 20.32 14.68 6.94
C THR A 369 19.81 15.86 6.10
N THR A 370 20.08 17.11 6.48
CA THR A 370 19.66 18.26 5.65
C THR A 370 20.25 18.24 4.24
N ASN A 371 21.36 17.52 4.03
CA ASN A 371 22.03 17.44 2.74
C ASN A 371 21.91 16.06 2.05
N SER A 372 21.21 15.08 2.62
CA SER A 372 21.07 13.74 2.02
C SER A 372 19.64 13.48 1.55
N ASP A 373 19.53 12.86 0.37
CA ASP A 373 18.24 12.45 -0.22
C ASP A 373 17.54 11.36 0.58
N LEU A 374 18.27 10.64 1.44
CA LEU A 374 17.69 9.69 2.39
C LEU A 374 16.71 10.35 3.36
N GLY A 375 16.86 11.67 3.58
CA GLY A 375 15.96 12.48 4.41
C GLY A 375 14.66 12.92 3.73
N PHE A 376 14.36 12.40 2.53
CA PHE A 376 13.14 12.75 1.78
C PHE A 376 11.86 12.57 2.62
N ASP A 377 11.11 13.66 2.84
CA ASP A 377 9.78 13.66 3.49
C ASP A 377 9.75 13.06 4.91
N ILE A 378 10.83 13.20 5.70
CA ILE A 378 10.88 12.72 7.12
C ILE A 378 9.70 13.25 7.95
N ILE A 379 9.31 14.51 7.73
CA ILE A 379 8.23 15.17 8.49
C ILE A 379 6.90 14.39 8.36
N ALA A 380 6.69 13.72 7.22
CA ALA A 380 5.50 12.89 6.99
C ALA A 380 5.32 11.78 8.03
N GLU A 381 6.40 11.24 8.59
CA GLU A 381 6.36 10.15 9.58
C GLU A 381 5.74 10.60 10.90
N THR A 382 5.83 11.89 11.23
CA THR A 382 5.20 12.46 12.44
C THR A 382 3.67 12.39 12.41
N PHE A 383 3.09 12.26 11.21
CA PHE A 383 1.65 12.16 11.02
C PHE A 383 1.13 10.72 11.01
N TYR A 384 2.00 9.71 11.20
CA TYR A 384 1.56 8.33 11.36
C TYR A 384 0.62 8.19 12.56
N LYS A 385 -0.39 7.34 12.40
CA LYS A 385 -1.39 7.11 13.45
C LYS A 385 -0.72 6.38 14.62
N SER A 386 -0.88 6.87 15.84
CA SER A 386 -0.21 6.27 17.02
C SER A 386 -0.52 4.78 17.23
N SER A 387 -1.66 4.28 16.75
CA SER A 387 -2.01 2.85 16.80
C SER A 387 -1.11 1.97 15.91
N THR A 388 -0.34 2.53 14.98
CA THR A 388 0.58 1.71 14.18
C THR A 388 1.74 1.18 15.02
N LEU A 389 2.11 1.88 16.09
CA LEU A 389 3.16 1.45 17.00
C LEU A 389 2.79 0.13 17.74
N SER A 390 1.49 -0.14 17.94
CA SER A 390 1.01 -1.37 18.59
C SER A 390 0.90 -2.57 17.64
N LEU A 391 1.15 -2.41 16.33
CA LEU A 391 1.01 -3.49 15.33
C LEU A 391 1.77 -4.79 15.72
N PRO A 392 3.05 -4.76 16.14
CA PRO A 392 3.75 -5.98 16.54
C PRO A 392 3.09 -6.67 17.74
N SER A 393 2.58 -5.89 18.69
CA SER A 393 1.91 -6.42 19.87
C SER A 393 0.53 -7.02 19.54
N GLU A 394 -0.18 -6.45 18.57
CA GLU A 394 -1.45 -6.95 18.06
C GLU A 394 -1.25 -8.26 17.30
N ILE A 395 -0.20 -8.33 16.46
CA ILE A 395 0.18 -9.56 15.75
C ILE A 395 0.56 -10.66 16.74
N ALA A 396 1.37 -10.35 17.75
CA ALA A 396 1.76 -11.31 18.78
C ALA A 396 0.54 -11.82 19.58
N LYS A 397 -0.43 -10.96 19.88
CA LYS A 397 -1.70 -11.37 20.53
C LYS A 397 -2.52 -12.28 19.62
N ALA A 398 -2.69 -11.90 18.35
CA ALA A 398 -3.43 -12.69 17.37
C ALA A 398 -2.79 -14.08 17.15
N ARG A 399 -1.45 -14.14 17.10
CA ARG A 399 -0.68 -15.40 17.01
C ARG A 399 -0.96 -16.28 18.23
N LYS A 400 -0.87 -15.73 19.46
CA LYS A 400 -1.18 -16.46 20.70
C LYS A 400 -2.62 -16.95 20.77
N GLU A 401 -3.60 -16.11 20.46
CA GLU A 401 -5.02 -16.47 20.46
C GLU A 401 -5.32 -17.61 19.49
N TYR A 402 -4.70 -17.59 18.31
CA TYR A 402 -4.84 -18.67 17.34
C TYR A 402 -4.27 -20.00 17.85
N TYR A 403 -3.05 -20.00 18.38
CA TYR A 403 -2.43 -21.22 18.92
C TYR A 403 -3.15 -21.75 20.17
N ASN A 404 -3.74 -20.87 20.99
CA ASN A 404 -4.56 -21.29 22.13
C ASN A 404 -5.88 -21.96 21.67
N ALA A 405 -6.47 -21.51 20.56
CA ALA A 405 -7.70 -22.08 20.01
C ALA A 405 -7.47 -23.34 19.15
N LEU A 406 -6.25 -23.55 18.66
CA LEU A 406 -5.91 -24.61 17.71
C LEU A 406 -6.12 -26.04 18.27
N PRO A 407 -5.72 -26.39 19.50
CA PRO A 407 -5.90 -27.76 20.02
C PRO A 407 -7.37 -28.20 20.09
N ALA A 408 -8.28 -27.31 20.47
CA ALA A 408 -9.71 -27.61 20.52
C ALA A 408 -10.28 -27.85 19.11
N ARG A 409 -9.85 -27.04 18.13
CA ARG A 409 -10.23 -27.21 16.72
C ARG A 409 -9.66 -28.50 16.13
N LEU A 410 -8.41 -28.82 16.43
CA LEU A 410 -7.77 -30.06 15.99
C LEU A 410 -8.51 -31.28 16.55
N LYS A 411 -8.81 -31.28 17.85
CA LYS A 411 -9.60 -32.36 18.48
C LYS A 411 -10.95 -32.53 17.79
N ALA A 412 -11.70 -31.44 17.60
CA ALA A 412 -12.99 -31.49 16.90
C ALA A 412 -12.88 -32.04 15.47
N SER A 413 -11.86 -31.61 14.71
CA SER A 413 -11.62 -32.09 13.34
C SER A 413 -11.25 -33.57 13.30
N ARG A 414 -10.44 -34.04 14.25
CA ARG A 414 -10.01 -35.45 14.38
C ARG A 414 -11.16 -36.35 14.84
N ASP A 415 -11.95 -35.92 15.80
CA ASP A 415 -13.10 -36.68 16.31
C ASP A 415 -14.15 -36.90 15.20
N ILE A 416 -14.36 -35.91 14.33
CA ILE A 416 -15.23 -36.03 13.15
C ILE A 416 -14.60 -36.93 12.10
N ALA A 417 -13.31 -36.74 11.78
CA ALA A 417 -12.61 -37.55 10.79
C ALA A 417 -12.56 -39.04 11.17
N ARG A 418 -12.46 -39.33 12.48
CA ARG A 418 -12.49 -40.69 13.03
C ARG A 418 -13.90 -41.25 13.23
N GLY A 419 -14.94 -40.44 13.02
CA GLY A 419 -16.34 -40.84 13.25
C GLY A 419 -16.70 -41.06 14.73
N VAL A 420 -15.86 -40.60 15.66
CA VAL A 420 -16.11 -40.68 17.12
C VAL A 420 -17.27 -39.76 17.51
N ARG A 421 -17.46 -38.67 16.75
CA ARG A 421 -18.52 -37.69 16.95
C ARG A 421 -19.29 -37.43 15.65
N GLU A 422 -20.61 -37.48 15.73
CA GLU A 422 -21.48 -37.02 14.65
C GLU A 422 -21.58 -35.49 14.60
N LEU A 423 -21.76 -34.95 13.39
CA LEU A 423 -21.97 -33.51 13.20
C LEU A 423 -23.28 -33.09 13.88
N THR A 424 -23.19 -32.08 14.75
CA THR A 424 -24.38 -31.41 15.31
C THR A 424 -25.16 -30.70 14.20
N LYS A 425 -26.44 -30.38 14.46
CA LYS A 425 -27.31 -29.72 13.46
C LYS A 425 -26.70 -28.42 12.92
N ASP A 426 -26.02 -27.66 13.77
CA ASP A 426 -25.34 -26.41 13.40
C ASP A 426 -24.06 -26.66 12.58
N GLU A 427 -23.32 -27.73 12.87
CA GLU A 427 -22.14 -28.15 12.12
C GLU A 427 -22.47 -28.78 10.77
N ARG A 428 -23.66 -29.36 10.61
CA ARG A 428 -24.15 -29.79 9.28
C ARG A 428 -24.38 -28.59 8.38
N ALA A 429 -24.77 -27.44 8.93
CA ALA A 429 -24.92 -26.20 8.17
C ALA A 429 -23.56 -25.53 7.89
N ASN A 430 -22.64 -25.55 8.87
CA ASN A 430 -21.29 -25.01 8.75
C ASN A 430 -20.26 -26.03 9.27
N PRO A 431 -19.71 -26.91 8.40
CA PRO A 431 -18.79 -27.95 8.85
C PRO A 431 -17.53 -27.32 9.45
N PRO A 432 -17.02 -27.87 10.57
CA PRO A 432 -15.76 -27.42 11.13
C PRO A 432 -14.61 -27.74 10.16
N PRO A 433 -13.56 -26.92 10.17
CA PRO A 433 -12.45 -27.08 9.24
C PRO A 433 -11.75 -28.42 9.42
N THR A 434 -11.40 -29.06 8.30
CA THR A 434 -10.62 -30.29 8.30
C THR A 434 -9.18 -30.03 8.75
N GLU A 435 -8.44 -31.08 9.11
CA GLU A 435 -7.03 -30.94 9.52
C GLU A 435 -6.16 -30.31 8.42
N VAL A 436 -6.42 -30.66 7.15
CA VAL A 436 -5.72 -30.08 5.99
C VAL A 436 -6.04 -28.59 5.85
N GLU A 437 -7.30 -28.21 6.02
CA GLU A 437 -7.73 -26.81 6.01
C GLU A 437 -7.13 -26.03 7.19
N LEU A 438 -7.00 -26.64 8.37
CA LEU A 438 -6.33 -26.03 9.53
C LEU A 438 -4.83 -25.83 9.28
N ARG A 439 -4.15 -26.78 8.61
CA ARG A 439 -2.75 -26.60 8.17
C ARG A 439 -2.62 -25.44 7.18
N ALA A 440 -3.49 -25.39 6.18
CA ALA A 440 -3.51 -24.29 5.21
C ALA A 440 -3.86 -22.94 5.86
N GLU A 441 -4.77 -22.92 6.83
CA GLU A 441 -5.11 -21.73 7.62
C GLU A 441 -3.89 -21.23 8.41
N ARG A 442 -3.15 -22.15 9.07
CA ARG A 442 -1.92 -21.83 9.81
C ARG A 442 -0.86 -21.24 8.87
N MET A 443 -0.56 -21.92 7.77
CA MET A 443 0.37 -21.46 6.74
C MET A 443 0.07 -20.03 6.29
N LYS A 444 -1.19 -19.78 5.94
CA LYS A 444 -1.65 -18.48 5.46
C LYS A 444 -1.59 -17.40 6.54
N LYS A 445 -1.89 -17.75 7.79
CA LYS A 445 -1.82 -16.81 8.93
C LYS A 445 -0.38 -16.46 9.29
N GLU A 446 0.49 -17.45 9.38
CA GLU A 446 1.90 -17.23 9.69
C GLU A 446 2.60 -16.45 8.59
N SER A 447 2.39 -16.82 7.33
CA SER A 447 2.92 -16.05 6.19
C SER A 447 2.48 -14.58 6.26
N ARG A 448 1.20 -14.32 6.60
CA ARG A 448 0.68 -12.95 6.78
C ARG A 448 1.30 -12.21 7.96
N TRP A 449 1.39 -12.84 9.13
CA TRP A 449 1.94 -12.22 10.32
C TRP A 449 3.41 -11.89 10.16
N THR A 450 4.22 -12.84 9.69
CA THR A 450 5.63 -12.61 9.36
C THR A 450 5.75 -11.51 8.31
N ALA A 451 4.86 -11.51 7.31
CA ALA A 451 4.89 -10.50 6.28
C ALA A 451 4.59 -9.08 6.79
N ASP A 452 3.57 -8.94 7.64
CA ASP A 452 3.17 -7.68 8.24
C ASP A 452 4.22 -7.19 9.26
N GLU A 453 4.86 -8.10 10.02
CA GLU A 453 5.97 -7.81 10.94
C GLU A 453 7.20 -7.24 10.22
N GLU A 454 7.67 -7.93 9.17
CA GLU A 454 8.78 -7.47 8.32
C GLU A 454 8.48 -6.11 7.67
N GLY A 455 7.27 -5.96 7.13
CA GLY A 455 6.84 -4.74 6.47
C GLY A 455 6.80 -3.56 7.44
N TRP A 456 6.29 -3.79 8.65
CA TRP A 456 6.28 -2.76 9.69
C TRP A 456 7.68 -2.37 10.16
N GLU A 457 8.60 -3.33 10.26
CA GLU A 457 9.99 -3.05 10.64
C GLU A 457 10.64 -2.05 9.68
N VAL A 458 10.39 -2.19 8.37
CA VAL A 458 10.91 -1.29 7.34
C VAL A 458 10.31 0.12 7.44
N VAL A 459 9.00 0.23 7.70
CA VAL A 459 8.27 1.51 7.61
C VAL A 459 8.29 2.31 8.93
N ARG A 460 8.62 1.67 10.06
CA ARG A 460 8.64 2.28 11.40
C ARG A 460 9.33 3.66 11.41
N PRO A 461 8.75 4.68 12.07
CA PRO A 461 9.34 6.04 12.09
C PRO A 461 10.76 6.07 12.69
N ASP A 462 11.06 5.23 13.68
CA ASP A 462 12.37 5.22 14.33
C ASP A 462 13.50 4.65 13.45
N LYS A 463 13.18 3.85 12.44
CA LYS A 463 14.19 3.22 11.56
C LYS A 463 14.54 4.16 10.41
N PRO A 464 15.81 4.52 10.20
CA PRO A 464 16.21 5.31 9.03
C PRO A 464 16.02 4.50 7.73
N THR A 465 16.02 5.20 6.60
CA THR A 465 15.99 4.57 5.27
C THR A 465 17.22 3.68 5.09
N GLU A 466 17.02 2.43 4.67
CA GLU A 466 18.14 1.50 4.43
C GLU A 466 19.01 1.98 3.27
N TRP A 467 20.34 1.87 3.45
CA TRP A 467 21.32 2.30 2.47
C TRP A 467 22.40 1.23 2.26
N ASP A 468 22.87 1.11 1.02
CA ASP A 468 24.06 0.37 0.62
C ASP A 468 25.01 1.36 -0.07
N PRO A 469 26.29 1.46 0.33
CA PRO A 469 27.27 2.33 -0.31
C PRO A 469 27.37 2.17 -1.84
N ARG A 470 27.06 0.98 -2.36
CA ARG A 470 27.09 0.68 -3.80
C ARG A 470 26.05 1.46 -4.61
N PHE A 471 25.05 2.04 -3.95
CA PHE A 471 24.00 2.82 -4.61
C PHE A 471 24.42 4.23 -5.00
N ALA A 472 25.51 4.76 -4.43
CA ALA A 472 25.95 6.14 -4.66
C ALA A 472 26.14 6.47 -6.15
N ASP A 473 26.72 5.54 -6.91
CA ASP A 473 27.02 5.72 -8.33
C ASP A 473 25.88 5.23 -9.26
N ALA A 474 24.87 4.54 -8.72
CA ALA A 474 23.83 3.86 -9.51
C ALA A 474 22.48 4.58 -9.51
N LEU A 475 22.23 5.47 -8.55
CA LEU A 475 20.95 6.17 -8.38
C LEU A 475 21.03 7.63 -8.85
N GLU A 476 20.01 8.05 -9.58
CA GLU A 476 19.80 9.43 -10.01
C GLU A 476 18.41 9.91 -9.60
N VAL A 477 18.27 11.22 -9.37
CA VAL A 477 17.02 11.88 -8.96
C VAL A 477 16.64 12.96 -9.96
N PHE A 478 15.36 13.06 -10.32
CA PHE A 478 14.86 14.16 -11.15
C PHE A 478 14.82 15.50 -10.38
N VAL A 479 15.32 16.55 -11.02
CA VAL A 479 15.44 17.90 -10.45
C VAL A 479 14.68 18.91 -11.31
N GLU A 480 14.45 20.10 -10.75
CA GLU A 480 13.93 21.22 -11.53
C GLU A 480 14.93 21.60 -12.62
N PRO A 481 14.47 21.86 -13.86
CA PRO A 481 15.34 22.41 -14.88
C PRO A 481 15.84 23.78 -14.42
N PRO A 482 17.10 24.15 -14.72
CA PRO A 482 17.60 25.49 -14.44
C PRO A 482 16.72 26.52 -15.16
N THR A 483 16.27 27.54 -14.44
CA THR A 483 15.56 28.67 -15.03
C THR A 483 16.54 29.48 -15.89
N GLU A 484 16.16 29.94 -17.07
CA GLU A 484 17.04 30.71 -17.99
C GLU A 484 17.72 31.94 -17.35
N GLU A 485 17.27 32.39 -16.18
CA GLU A 485 17.89 33.45 -15.38
C GLU A 485 19.20 33.02 -14.68
N SER A 486 19.35 31.73 -14.32
CA SER A 486 20.57 31.22 -13.69
C SER A 486 21.72 30.96 -14.67
N GLU A 487 21.41 30.74 -15.94
CA GLU A 487 22.42 30.57 -17.00
C GLU A 487 23.11 31.89 -17.38
N LYS A 488 22.51 33.05 -17.08
CA LYS A 488 23.13 34.37 -17.33
C LYS A 488 24.12 34.81 -16.25
N VAL A 489 24.23 34.07 -15.15
CA VAL A 489 25.08 34.40 -14.00
C VAL A 489 26.26 33.42 -13.85
N SER A 490 26.33 32.37 -14.68
CA SER A 490 27.41 31.37 -14.66
C SER A 490 28.43 31.60 -15.77
#